data_AF-A0A835SDK1-F1
#
_entry.id   AF-A0A835SDK1-F1
#
_cell.length_a   1.000
_cell.length_b   1.000
_cell.length_c   1.000
_cell.angle_alpha   90.00
_cell.angle_beta   90.00
_cell.angle_gamma   90.00
#
_symmetry.space_group_name_H-M   'P 1'
#
loop_
_entity.id
_entity.type
_entity.pdbx_description
1 polymer ?
#
loop_
_entity_poly.entity_id
_entity_poly.type
_entity_poly.pdbx_seq_one_letter_code
_entity_poly.pdbx_strand_id
1 'polypeptide(L)'
;MEVCSVIKSAIANGLQVHVVGGNVNQSEILGRTVSREYARRLATLGPDTLVVGLDGGDTLLAAGATPAEWHRRFSSFGADFVWSGENNMYPSFVDLPPRVKEKYPGQWPADWKAWEGDPPDKGRWKRPPYPYLNYGGWIARAGRALEVMHAAAAYVAPCAPANETLHPPGGCLAQHDQHAAQLALVDPVCMADPQDEAHCVIDVYASVFYSGHLHCEGLVPHADGSWSNTLSGNKPLVAHFNGGAKTACEHLGVKSYMYSRKTGWYHRVKLDRQTPIYVEGGPTPYGQLCPAEV
;
A
#
# COMPACT_ATOMS: atom_id res chain seq x y z
N MET A 1 -1.64 15.00 -12.45
CA MET A 1 -0.65 15.83 -11.73
C MET A 1 -0.14 15.16 -10.45
N GLU A 2 -0.93 14.31 -9.80
CA GLU A 2 -0.59 13.74 -8.49
C GLU A 2 0.48 12.62 -8.56
N VAL A 3 0.43 11.78 -9.60
CA VAL A 3 1.39 10.69 -9.87
C VAL A 3 2.84 11.16 -9.99
N CYS A 4 3.07 12.39 -10.43
CA CYS A 4 4.41 12.94 -10.60
C CYS A 4 5.19 13.06 -9.29
N SER A 5 4.49 13.34 -8.18
CA SER A 5 5.12 13.50 -6.87
C SER A 5 5.64 12.15 -6.33
N VAL A 6 4.88 11.07 -6.50
CA VAL A 6 5.32 9.70 -6.19
C VAL A 6 6.53 9.33 -7.04
N ILE A 7 6.43 9.50 -8.37
CA ILE A 7 7.52 9.17 -9.29
C ILE A 7 8.79 9.93 -8.93
N LYS A 8 8.68 11.24 -8.67
CA LYS A 8 9.82 12.09 -8.35
C LYS A 8 10.44 11.72 -7.00
N SER A 9 9.63 11.47 -5.97
CA SER A 9 10.15 11.01 -4.66
C SER A 9 10.80 9.63 -4.72
N ALA A 10 10.32 8.74 -5.59
CA ALA A 10 10.96 7.43 -5.84
C ALA A 10 12.31 7.57 -6.55
N ILE A 11 12.39 8.35 -7.63
CA ILE A 11 13.68 8.59 -8.32
C ILE A 11 14.67 9.30 -7.41
N ALA A 12 14.20 10.26 -6.60
CA ALA A 12 15.02 10.95 -5.61
C ALA A 12 15.66 10.00 -4.58
N ASN A 13 15.03 8.86 -4.32
CA ASN A 13 15.56 7.79 -3.47
C ASN A 13 16.37 6.73 -4.23
N GLY A 14 16.59 6.91 -5.54
CA GLY A 14 17.34 5.97 -6.38
C GLY A 14 16.54 4.73 -6.80
N LEU A 15 15.21 4.79 -6.80
CA LEU A 15 14.35 3.68 -7.19
C LEU A 15 14.04 3.71 -8.70
N GLN A 16 13.86 2.53 -9.29
CA GLN A 16 13.28 2.38 -10.62
C GLN A 16 11.77 2.39 -10.52
N VAL A 17 11.10 3.12 -11.42
CA VAL A 17 9.64 3.29 -11.37
C VAL A 17 9.00 2.73 -12.62
N HIS A 18 7.97 1.92 -12.40
CA HIS A 18 7.07 1.42 -13.42
C HIS A 18 5.66 1.91 -13.12
N VAL A 19 5.01 2.55 -14.10
CA VAL A 19 3.61 2.97 -13.99
C VAL A 19 2.75 1.94 -14.72
N VAL A 20 1.87 1.29 -13.97
CA VAL A 20 0.86 0.36 -14.49
C VAL A 20 -0.51 1.02 -14.46
N GLY A 21 -1.39 0.61 -15.38
CA GLY A 21 -2.79 1.04 -15.34
C GLY A 21 -3.06 2.45 -15.88
N GLY A 22 -2.07 3.12 -16.49
CA GLY A 22 -2.24 4.47 -17.05
C GLY A 22 -3.26 4.56 -18.20
N ASN A 23 -3.57 3.43 -18.84
CA ASN A 23 -4.54 3.32 -19.93
C ASN A 23 -5.84 2.63 -19.50
N VAL A 24 -6.01 2.34 -18.21
CA VAL A 24 -7.20 1.63 -17.71
C VAL A 24 -8.37 2.61 -17.68
N ASN A 25 -9.46 2.22 -18.33
CA ASN A 25 -10.70 2.99 -18.29
C ASN A 25 -11.27 2.91 -16.87
N GLN A 26 -11.52 4.05 -16.22
CA GLN A 26 -12.04 4.10 -14.85
C GLN A 26 -13.41 3.41 -14.67
N SER A 27 -14.14 3.18 -15.77
CA SER A 27 -15.39 2.40 -15.75
C SER A 27 -15.16 0.88 -15.66
N GLU A 28 -13.91 0.42 -15.80
CA GLU A 28 -13.54 -0.96 -15.56
C GLU A 28 -13.32 -1.21 -14.07
N ILE A 29 -13.79 -2.37 -13.63
CA ILE A 29 -13.65 -2.96 -12.30
C ILE A 29 -12.21 -2.78 -11.77
N LEU A 30 -11.96 -1.73 -10.97
CA LEU A 30 -10.63 -1.29 -10.53
C LEU A 30 -9.83 -2.45 -9.91
N GLY A 31 -10.45 -3.23 -9.03
CA GLY A 31 -9.82 -4.38 -8.37
C GLY A 31 -9.33 -5.47 -9.32
N ARG A 32 -10.10 -5.75 -10.38
CA ARG A 32 -9.74 -6.76 -11.39
C ARG A 32 -8.64 -6.26 -12.30
N THR A 33 -8.74 -5.03 -12.78
CA THR A 33 -7.80 -4.52 -13.77
C THR A 33 -6.44 -4.21 -13.14
N VAL A 34 -6.41 -3.63 -11.94
CA VAL A 34 -5.14 -3.30 -11.26
C VAL A 34 -4.34 -4.55 -10.90
N SER A 35 -4.96 -5.56 -10.28
CA SER A 35 -4.26 -6.81 -9.92
C SER A 35 -3.73 -7.57 -11.15
N ARG A 36 -4.48 -7.54 -12.28
CA ARG A 36 -4.04 -8.16 -13.54
C ARG A 36 -2.87 -7.41 -14.17
N GLU A 37 -2.88 -6.08 -14.16
CA GLU A 37 -1.77 -5.29 -14.71
C GLU A 37 -0.51 -5.44 -13.85
N TYR A 38 -0.65 -5.49 -12.52
CA TYR A 38 0.46 -5.87 -11.64
C TYR A 38 1.00 -7.25 -11.99
N ALA A 39 0.16 -8.28 -12.07
CA ALA A 39 0.59 -9.63 -12.42
C ALA A 39 1.31 -9.68 -13.79
N ARG A 40 0.76 -9.01 -14.81
CA ARG A 40 1.39 -8.92 -16.14
C ARG A 40 2.79 -8.31 -16.07
N ARG A 41 2.98 -7.25 -15.28
CA ARG A 41 4.31 -6.63 -15.10
C ARG A 41 5.25 -7.53 -14.32
N LEU A 42 4.79 -8.10 -13.21
CA LEU A 42 5.58 -8.96 -12.32
C LEU A 42 6.13 -10.18 -13.07
N ALA A 43 5.36 -10.76 -14.00
CA ALA A 43 5.80 -11.87 -14.85
C ALA A 43 7.00 -11.57 -15.77
N THR A 44 7.35 -10.29 -15.95
CA THR A 44 8.50 -9.87 -16.77
C THR A 44 9.77 -9.61 -15.95
N LEU A 45 9.70 -9.72 -14.63
CA LEU A 45 10.80 -9.49 -13.70
C LEU A 45 11.45 -10.81 -13.28
N GLY A 46 12.73 -10.78 -12.90
CA GLY A 46 13.35 -11.91 -12.22
C GLY A 46 12.63 -12.20 -10.89
N PRO A 47 12.36 -13.47 -10.54
CA PRO A 47 11.48 -13.84 -9.43
C PRO A 47 11.97 -13.31 -8.07
N ASP A 48 13.27 -13.12 -7.90
CA ASP A 48 13.88 -12.62 -6.65
C ASP A 48 13.93 -11.10 -6.54
N THR A 49 13.53 -10.37 -7.59
CA THR A 49 13.47 -8.90 -7.59
C THR A 49 12.52 -8.43 -6.50
N LEU A 50 12.98 -7.57 -5.59
CA LEU A 50 12.11 -6.92 -4.60
C LEU A 50 11.27 -5.85 -5.31
N VAL A 51 9.95 -5.92 -5.16
CA VAL A 51 8.99 -5.02 -5.81
C VAL A 51 8.09 -4.41 -4.74
N VAL A 52 7.78 -3.13 -4.91
CA VAL A 52 6.82 -2.39 -4.09
C VAL A 52 5.69 -1.93 -5.02
N GLY A 53 4.45 -2.26 -4.67
CA GLY A 53 3.27 -1.67 -5.32
C GLY A 53 2.70 -0.56 -4.46
N LEU A 54 2.33 0.56 -5.09
CA LEU A 54 1.86 1.77 -4.41
C LEU A 54 0.76 2.43 -5.25
N ASP A 55 -0.22 3.05 -4.57
CA ASP A 55 -1.18 3.91 -5.23
C ASP A 55 -0.51 5.17 -5.77
N GLY A 56 -0.69 5.44 -7.07
CA GLY A 56 0.00 6.56 -7.71
C GLY A 56 -0.53 7.95 -7.34
N GLY A 57 -1.80 8.05 -6.88
CA GLY A 57 -2.47 9.36 -6.72
C GLY A 57 -2.21 10.05 -5.39
N ASP A 58 -1.99 9.27 -4.33
CA ASP A 58 -2.09 9.71 -2.93
C ASP A 58 -1.03 9.08 -2.03
N THR A 59 0.03 8.50 -2.60
CA THR A 59 1.23 8.11 -1.84
C THR A 59 2.35 9.13 -1.96
N LEU A 60 3.34 9.04 -1.07
CA LEU A 60 4.63 9.70 -1.18
C LEU A 60 5.70 8.82 -0.51
N LEU A 61 6.95 8.97 -0.95
CA LEU A 61 8.09 8.34 -0.28
C LEU A 61 8.83 9.33 0.62
N ALA A 62 9.19 8.86 1.81
CA ALA A 62 10.06 9.57 2.73
C ALA A 62 11.48 9.71 2.14
N ALA A 63 12.21 10.74 2.57
CA ALA A 63 13.64 10.81 2.32
C ALA A 63 14.35 9.65 3.01
N GLY A 64 15.25 8.96 2.29
CA GLY A 64 15.99 7.81 2.83
C GLY A 64 15.32 6.45 2.57
N ALA A 65 14.20 6.41 1.84
CA ALA A 65 13.57 5.19 1.31
C ALA A 65 14.40 4.55 0.18
N THR A 66 15.69 4.34 0.42
CA THR A 66 16.68 3.77 -0.51
C THR A 66 16.45 2.27 -0.71
N PRO A 67 16.95 1.66 -1.80
CA PRO A 67 16.87 0.20 -2.00
C PRO A 67 17.34 -0.61 -0.79
N ALA A 68 18.44 -0.20 -0.14
CA ALA A 68 18.98 -0.89 1.03
C ALA A 68 18.00 -0.88 2.22
N GLU A 69 17.31 0.25 2.45
CA GLU A 69 16.34 0.38 3.53
C GLU A 69 15.09 -0.47 3.26
N TRP A 70 14.60 -0.52 2.00
CA TRP A 70 13.52 -1.43 1.61
C TRP A 70 13.87 -2.89 1.86
N HIS A 71 15.07 -3.33 1.43
CA HIS A 71 15.55 -4.68 1.70
C HIS A 71 15.64 -4.99 3.19
N ARG A 72 16.18 -4.07 3.99
CA ARG A 72 16.33 -4.23 5.43
C ARG A 72 14.97 -4.38 6.13
N ARG A 73 14.01 -3.52 5.79
CA ARG A 73 12.67 -3.55 6.37
C ARG A 73 11.90 -4.80 5.95
N PHE A 74 11.92 -5.14 4.67
CA PHE A 74 11.26 -6.35 4.18
C PHE A 74 11.77 -7.61 4.88
N SER A 75 13.10 -7.74 4.99
CA SER A 75 13.73 -8.89 5.66
C SER A 75 13.34 -9.00 7.15
N SER A 76 13.04 -7.88 7.81
CA SER A 76 12.66 -7.88 9.23
C SER A 76 11.26 -8.44 9.51
N PHE A 77 10.42 -8.58 8.48
CA PHE A 77 9.10 -9.21 8.64
C PHE A 77 9.16 -10.74 8.71
N GLY A 78 10.22 -11.36 8.18
CA GLY A 78 10.28 -12.82 8.04
C GLY A 78 9.17 -13.39 7.13
N ALA A 79 8.66 -12.59 6.19
CA ALA A 79 7.54 -12.94 5.31
C ALA A 79 7.93 -12.84 3.83
N ASP A 80 7.16 -13.47 2.95
CA ASP A 80 7.37 -13.41 1.50
C ASP A 80 6.57 -12.26 0.84
N PHE A 81 5.52 -11.78 1.50
CA PHE A 81 4.65 -10.71 1.05
C PHE A 81 4.15 -9.89 2.25
N VAL A 82 4.23 -8.57 2.15
CA VAL A 82 3.76 -7.65 3.20
C VAL A 82 2.75 -6.67 2.61
N TRP A 83 1.54 -6.65 3.14
CA TRP A 83 0.53 -5.64 2.86
C TRP A 83 0.70 -4.43 3.78
N SER A 84 0.30 -3.25 3.30
CA SER A 84 0.13 -2.08 4.15
C SER A 84 -0.96 -2.32 5.20
N GLY A 85 -0.76 -1.81 6.41
CA GLY A 85 -1.77 -1.78 7.46
C GLY A 85 -2.53 -0.46 7.45
N GLU A 86 -3.82 -0.50 7.79
CA GLU A 86 -4.63 0.67 8.14
C GLU A 86 -5.45 0.45 9.42
N ASN A 87 -6.02 1.53 9.96
CA ASN A 87 -6.85 1.50 11.17
C ASN A 87 -8.33 1.17 10.91
N ASN A 88 -8.75 1.16 9.64
CA ASN A 88 -10.14 0.97 9.25
C ASN A 88 -10.34 -0.33 8.48
N MET A 89 -11.34 -1.11 8.89
CA MET A 89 -11.70 -2.33 8.18
C MET A 89 -12.59 -1.96 6.99
N TYR A 90 -12.01 -1.88 5.80
CA TYR A 90 -12.71 -1.60 4.56
C TYR A 90 -12.39 -2.65 3.47
N PRO A 91 -13.37 -3.10 2.68
CA PRO A 91 -14.78 -3.18 3.07
C PRO A 91 -14.94 -3.92 4.42
N SER A 92 -16.14 -3.84 4.99
CA SER A 92 -16.35 -4.33 6.36
C SER A 92 -16.35 -5.86 6.41
N PHE A 93 -16.22 -6.44 7.61
CA PHE A 93 -16.30 -7.91 7.77
C PHE A 93 -17.65 -8.51 7.33
N VAL A 94 -18.74 -7.73 7.25
CA VAL A 94 -20.03 -8.27 6.79
C VAL A 94 -20.03 -8.59 5.29
N ASP A 95 -19.08 -7.99 4.56
CA ASP A 95 -18.88 -8.16 3.13
C ASP A 95 -17.91 -9.31 2.81
N LEU A 96 -17.36 -9.98 3.84
CA LEU A 96 -16.27 -10.94 3.70
C LEU A 96 -16.63 -12.32 4.30
N PRO A 97 -16.06 -13.41 3.78
CA PRO A 97 -16.19 -14.72 4.39
C PRO A 97 -15.63 -14.77 5.83
N PRO A 98 -16.23 -15.56 6.76
CA PRO A 98 -15.80 -15.62 8.16
C PRO A 98 -14.31 -15.90 8.38
N ARG A 99 -13.71 -16.77 7.56
CA ARG A 99 -12.26 -17.08 7.58
C ARG A 99 -11.35 -15.85 7.48
N VAL A 100 -11.81 -14.78 6.82
CA VAL A 100 -11.06 -13.52 6.73
C VAL A 100 -10.95 -12.87 8.10
N LYS A 101 -12.05 -12.83 8.86
CA LYS A 101 -12.09 -12.28 10.21
C LYS A 101 -11.19 -13.04 11.18
N GLU A 102 -11.09 -14.36 11.03
CA GLU A 102 -10.25 -15.23 11.88
C GLU A 102 -8.75 -14.98 11.68
N LYS A 103 -8.31 -14.58 10.48
CA LYS A 103 -6.91 -14.30 10.19
C LYS A 103 -6.37 -13.07 10.92
N TYR A 104 -7.17 -12.01 11.07
CA TYR A 104 -6.71 -10.72 11.60
C TYR A 104 -6.14 -10.79 13.03
N PRO A 105 -6.81 -11.45 14.01
CA PRO A 105 -6.21 -11.66 15.32
C PRO A 105 -4.93 -12.51 15.29
N GLY A 106 -4.83 -13.45 14.35
CA GLY A 106 -3.66 -14.32 14.17
C GLY A 106 -2.43 -13.64 13.54
N GLN A 107 -2.51 -12.35 13.21
CA GLN A 107 -1.38 -11.54 12.74
C GLN A 107 -0.72 -10.74 13.89
N TRP A 108 -1.23 -10.87 15.12
CA TRP A 108 -0.71 -10.15 16.27
C TRP A 108 0.44 -10.93 16.93
N PRO A 109 1.46 -10.25 17.49
CA PRO A 109 2.52 -10.91 18.25
C PRO A 109 1.99 -11.84 19.34
N ALA A 110 2.64 -13.00 19.55
CA ALA A 110 2.17 -14.05 20.46
C ALA A 110 2.09 -13.61 21.94
N ASP A 111 2.77 -12.54 22.34
CA ASP A 111 2.73 -11.94 23.67
C ASP A 111 1.53 -11.00 23.88
N TRP A 112 0.67 -10.84 22.87
CA TRP A 112 -0.54 -10.06 22.95
C TRP A 112 -1.62 -10.75 23.83
N LYS A 113 -2.11 -10.05 24.85
CA LYS A 113 -3.26 -10.48 25.67
C LYS A 113 -4.50 -9.64 25.33
N ALA A 114 -5.55 -10.30 24.84
CA ALA A 114 -6.88 -9.70 24.72
C ALA A 114 -7.35 -9.22 26.09
N TRP A 115 -7.77 -7.96 26.19
CA TRP A 115 -8.37 -7.44 27.41
C TRP A 115 -9.89 -7.40 27.24
N GLU A 116 -10.61 -8.08 28.14
CA GLU A 116 -12.03 -7.84 28.41
C GLU A 116 -12.12 -6.76 29.51
N GLY A 117 -12.73 -5.61 29.21
CA GLY A 117 -12.96 -4.51 30.16
C GLY A 117 -12.70 -3.10 29.58
N ASP A 118 -13.35 -2.07 30.13
CA ASP A 118 -13.23 -0.65 29.72
C ASP A 118 -12.02 0.07 30.34
N PRO A 119 -11.50 1.15 29.70
CA PRO A 119 -10.07 1.45 29.62
C PRO A 119 -9.54 2.26 30.82
N PRO A 120 -8.32 2.00 31.32
CA PRO A 120 -7.64 2.97 32.15
C PRO A 120 -6.72 3.84 31.30
N ASP A 121 -6.99 5.13 31.45
CA ASP A 121 -6.13 6.27 31.18
C ASP A 121 -4.62 5.95 31.16
N LYS A 122 -3.94 6.48 30.13
CA LYS A 122 -2.48 6.55 29.96
C LYS A 122 -1.81 5.19 29.71
N GLY A 123 -1.90 4.65 28.49
CA GLY A 123 -1.25 3.40 28.14
C GLY A 123 -0.95 3.24 26.65
N ARG A 124 0.21 2.67 26.34
CA ARG A 124 0.61 2.20 25.00
C ARG A 124 -0.52 1.38 24.37
N TRP A 125 -0.65 1.47 23.04
CA TRP A 125 -1.68 0.79 22.27
C TRP A 125 -1.85 -0.68 22.67
N LYS A 126 -3.05 -1.06 23.13
CA LYS A 126 -3.43 -2.46 23.45
C LYS A 126 -3.74 -3.30 22.20
N ARG A 127 -3.69 -2.73 21.00
CA ARG A 127 -3.79 -3.40 19.68
C ARG A 127 -2.75 -2.77 18.75
N PRO A 128 -2.25 -3.47 17.72
CA PRO A 128 -1.46 -2.79 16.69
C PRO A 128 -2.23 -1.59 16.13
N PRO A 129 -1.57 -0.45 15.88
CA PRO A 129 -2.24 0.77 15.44
C PRO A 129 -2.89 0.65 14.05
N TYR A 130 -2.43 -0.30 13.22
CA TYR A 130 -2.93 -0.50 11.86
C TYR A 130 -3.30 -1.97 11.60
N PRO A 131 -4.32 -2.51 12.29
CA PRO A 131 -4.57 -3.94 12.30
C PRO A 131 -5.19 -4.48 11.01
N TYR A 132 -5.68 -3.63 10.09
CA TYR A 132 -6.43 -4.05 8.91
C TYR A 132 -5.61 -3.91 7.62
N LEU A 133 -5.88 -4.75 6.60
CA LEU A 133 -5.17 -4.68 5.32
C LEU A 133 -5.59 -3.44 4.54
N ASN A 134 -4.61 -2.74 3.98
CA ASN A 134 -4.79 -1.67 2.99
C ASN A 134 -4.13 -2.07 1.65
N TYR A 135 -4.86 -1.95 0.54
CA TYR A 135 -4.33 -2.36 -0.78
C TYR A 135 -3.27 -1.42 -1.35
N GLY A 136 -3.37 -0.12 -1.06
CA GLY A 136 -2.58 0.90 -1.74
C GLY A 136 -1.09 0.92 -1.41
N GLY A 137 -0.61 -0.06 -0.63
CA GLY A 137 0.80 -0.34 -0.45
C GLY A 137 1.06 -1.83 -0.19
N TRP A 138 2.08 -2.39 -0.84
CA TRP A 138 2.59 -3.72 -0.54
C TRP A 138 4.05 -3.89 -1.01
N ILE A 139 4.75 -4.87 -0.45
CA ILE A 139 6.13 -5.23 -0.83
C ILE A 139 6.34 -6.75 -0.80
N ALA A 140 7.02 -7.27 -1.81
CA ALA A 140 7.31 -8.69 -1.94
C ALA A 140 8.41 -8.96 -2.98
N ARG A 141 8.92 -10.20 -3.02
CA ARG A 141 9.66 -10.68 -4.20
C ARG A 141 8.71 -10.85 -5.38
N ALA A 142 9.17 -10.56 -6.59
CA ALA A 142 8.34 -10.53 -7.80
C ALA A 142 7.61 -11.86 -8.06
N GLY A 143 8.26 -13.00 -7.81
CA GLY A 143 7.64 -14.32 -7.95
C GLY A 143 6.46 -14.51 -7.01
N ARG A 144 6.63 -14.19 -5.71
CA ARG A 144 5.54 -14.26 -4.74
C ARG A 144 4.44 -13.24 -5.04
N ALA A 145 4.83 -12.01 -5.37
CA ALA A 145 3.88 -10.97 -5.73
C ALA A 145 2.99 -11.40 -6.91
N LEU A 146 3.58 -12.07 -7.91
CA LEU A 146 2.86 -12.57 -9.07
C LEU A 146 1.75 -13.56 -8.66
N GLU A 147 2.09 -14.53 -7.81
CA GLU A 147 1.13 -15.54 -7.31
C GLU A 147 -0.02 -14.87 -6.52
N VAL A 148 0.31 -13.97 -5.61
CA VAL A 148 -0.67 -13.24 -4.78
C VAL A 148 -1.59 -12.36 -5.64
N MET A 149 -1.04 -11.64 -6.63
CA MET A 149 -1.83 -10.80 -7.54
C MET A 149 -2.71 -11.62 -8.47
N HIS A 150 -2.27 -12.82 -8.88
CA HIS A 150 -3.12 -13.77 -9.60
C HIS A 150 -4.29 -14.27 -8.74
N ALA A 151 -4.03 -14.62 -7.48
CA ALA A 151 -5.08 -15.04 -6.56
C ALA A 151 -6.11 -13.92 -6.34
N ALA A 152 -5.65 -12.69 -6.04
CA ALA A 152 -6.52 -11.53 -5.91
C ALA A 152 -7.37 -11.29 -7.16
N ALA A 153 -6.76 -11.31 -8.35
CA ALA A 153 -7.48 -11.16 -9.62
C ALA A 153 -8.53 -12.26 -9.85
N ALA A 154 -8.22 -13.51 -9.46
CA ALA A 154 -9.13 -14.64 -9.61
C ALA A 154 -10.38 -14.51 -8.73
N TYR A 155 -10.26 -13.98 -7.51
CA TYR A 155 -11.40 -13.78 -6.61
C TYR A 155 -12.42 -12.77 -7.13
N VAL A 156 -11.97 -11.73 -7.85
CA VAL A 156 -12.86 -10.71 -8.43
C VAL A 156 -13.23 -10.95 -9.88
N ALA A 157 -12.63 -11.95 -10.54
CA ALA A 157 -12.94 -12.33 -11.91
C ALA A 157 -14.40 -12.77 -12.16
N PRO A 158 -15.05 -13.59 -11.30
CA PRO A 158 -16.43 -14.04 -11.51
C PRO A 158 -17.48 -12.96 -11.22
N CYS A 159 -17.05 -11.80 -10.73
CA CYS A 159 -17.93 -10.78 -10.24
C CYS A 159 -18.43 -9.93 -11.39
N ALA A 160 -19.76 -9.90 -11.57
CA ALA A 160 -20.37 -9.05 -12.58
C ALA A 160 -20.00 -7.57 -12.31
N PRO A 161 -19.79 -6.76 -13.36
CA PRO A 161 -19.83 -5.30 -13.22
C PRO A 161 -21.27 -4.93 -12.85
N ALA A 162 -21.62 -4.99 -11.56
CA ALA A 162 -22.99 -4.73 -11.12
C ALA A 162 -23.07 -3.31 -10.55
N ASN A 163 -24.14 -2.62 -10.96
CA ASN A 163 -24.58 -1.32 -10.48
C ASN A 163 -24.40 -1.17 -8.96
N GLU A 164 -24.05 0.04 -8.54
CA GLU A 164 -23.63 0.53 -7.22
C GLU A 164 -24.60 0.27 -6.04
N THR A 165 -25.64 -0.54 -6.22
CA THR A 165 -26.73 -0.68 -5.25
C THR A 165 -27.04 -2.15 -4.98
N LEU A 166 -26.76 -2.55 -3.74
CA LEU A 166 -27.13 -3.82 -3.08
C LEU A 166 -26.19 -4.99 -3.34
N HIS A 167 -25.35 -5.28 -2.34
CA HIS A 167 -24.77 -6.61 -2.19
C HIS A 167 -25.33 -7.29 -0.94
N PRO A 168 -25.83 -8.54 -1.04
CA PRO A 168 -26.11 -9.35 0.13
C PRO A 168 -24.79 -9.65 0.90
N PRO A 169 -24.87 -10.02 2.19
CA PRO A 169 -23.69 -10.42 2.97
C PRO A 169 -22.84 -11.46 2.22
N GLY A 170 -21.52 -11.24 2.16
CA GLY A 170 -20.60 -12.07 1.37
C GLY A 170 -20.61 -11.83 -0.15
N GLY A 171 -21.18 -10.71 -0.60
CA GLY A 171 -21.18 -10.32 -2.01
C GLY A 171 -19.80 -9.89 -2.53
N CYS A 172 -19.56 -10.12 -3.82
CA CYS A 172 -18.29 -9.75 -4.44
C CYS A 172 -18.23 -8.26 -4.79
N LEU A 173 -17.32 -7.54 -4.13
CA LEU A 173 -17.05 -6.13 -4.39
C LEU A 173 -15.95 -5.97 -5.43
N ALA A 174 -16.27 -6.34 -6.68
CA ALA A 174 -15.31 -6.36 -7.78
C ALA A 174 -14.58 -5.01 -7.96
N GLN A 175 -15.29 -3.89 -7.74
CA GLN A 175 -14.74 -2.55 -7.90
C GLN A 175 -13.70 -2.17 -6.82
N HIS A 176 -13.53 -2.98 -5.78
CA HIS A 176 -12.64 -2.70 -4.67
C HIS A 176 -11.47 -3.69 -4.66
N ASP A 177 -10.30 -3.24 -5.08
CA ASP A 177 -9.02 -3.97 -4.98
C ASP A 177 -8.73 -4.48 -3.56
N GLN A 178 -9.07 -3.70 -2.54
CA GLN A 178 -8.92 -4.08 -1.15
C GLN A 178 -9.76 -5.31 -0.76
N HIS A 179 -10.95 -5.47 -1.34
CA HIS A 179 -11.72 -6.71 -1.15
C HIS A 179 -10.97 -7.92 -1.72
N ALA A 180 -10.42 -7.78 -2.93
CA ALA A 180 -9.65 -8.84 -3.58
C ALA A 180 -8.43 -9.26 -2.75
N ALA A 181 -7.69 -8.28 -2.20
CA ALA A 181 -6.53 -8.55 -1.37
C ALA A 181 -6.89 -9.17 -0.01
N GLN A 182 -8.00 -8.77 0.60
CA GLN A 182 -8.48 -9.42 1.83
C GLN A 182 -8.83 -10.90 1.62
N LEU A 183 -9.36 -11.26 0.44
CA LEU A 183 -9.59 -12.66 0.06
C LEU A 183 -8.27 -13.39 -0.22
N ALA A 184 -7.32 -12.74 -0.91
CA ALA A 184 -6.00 -13.30 -1.16
C ALA A 184 -5.20 -13.53 0.14
N LEU A 185 -5.36 -12.68 1.16
CA LEU A 185 -4.68 -12.82 2.45
C LEU A 185 -4.98 -14.16 3.17
N VAL A 186 -6.15 -14.76 2.92
CA VAL A 186 -6.58 -16.05 3.48
C VAL A 186 -6.58 -17.18 2.47
N ASP A 187 -6.02 -16.95 1.28
CA ASP A 187 -5.83 -17.95 0.26
C ASP A 187 -4.63 -18.86 0.60
N PRO A 188 -4.61 -20.14 0.17
CA PRO A 188 -3.45 -21.01 0.35
C PRO A 188 -2.11 -20.40 -0.08
N VAL A 189 -2.08 -19.52 -1.08
CA VAL A 189 -0.85 -18.79 -1.49
C VAL A 189 -0.26 -17.94 -0.35
N CYS A 190 -1.09 -17.48 0.58
CA CYS A 190 -0.72 -16.63 1.70
C CYS A 190 -0.71 -17.34 3.06
N MET A 191 -1.17 -18.60 3.12
CA MET A 191 -1.51 -19.32 4.35
C MET A 191 -0.68 -20.58 4.59
N ALA A 192 0.37 -20.86 3.81
CA ALA A 192 0.95 -22.20 3.75
C ALA A 192 1.18 -22.84 5.13
N ASP A 193 0.84 -24.14 5.20
CA ASP A 193 0.82 -25.11 6.30
C ASP A 193 0.61 -24.53 7.72
N PRO A 194 -0.36 -25.00 8.53
CA PRO A 194 -0.50 -24.58 9.94
C PRO A 194 0.76 -24.66 10.84
N GLN A 195 1.88 -25.20 10.36
CA GLN A 195 3.19 -25.19 11.04
C GLN A 195 4.26 -24.26 10.45
N ASP A 196 4.03 -23.62 9.29
CA ASP A 196 5.01 -22.76 8.63
C ASP A 196 4.62 -21.28 8.76
N GLU A 197 5.60 -20.43 9.10
CA GLU A 197 5.36 -19.05 9.50
C GLU A 197 4.98 -18.15 8.31
N ALA A 198 3.86 -17.44 8.48
CA ALA A 198 3.36 -16.27 7.75
C ALA A 198 3.99 -15.86 6.39
N HIS A 199 3.59 -16.53 5.30
CA HIS A 199 3.93 -16.10 3.93
C HIS A 199 3.46 -14.68 3.59
N CYS A 200 2.21 -14.35 3.95
CA CYS A 200 1.67 -13.00 3.81
C CYS A 200 1.37 -12.41 5.18
N VAL A 201 1.89 -11.20 5.43
CA VAL A 201 1.63 -10.43 6.65
C VAL A 201 1.11 -9.03 6.37
N ILE A 202 0.64 -8.34 7.40
CA ILE A 202 0.27 -6.93 7.38
C ILE A 202 1.31 -6.14 8.17
N ASP A 203 1.75 -4.99 7.65
CA ASP A 203 2.59 -4.04 8.37
C ASP A 203 1.77 -3.28 9.45
N VAL A 204 1.39 -4.00 10.50
CA VAL A 204 0.45 -3.51 11.52
C VAL A 204 1.03 -2.39 12.42
N TYR A 205 2.32 -2.11 12.29
CA TYR A 205 3.03 -1.06 13.02
C TYR A 205 3.55 0.06 12.11
N ALA A 206 3.16 0.09 10.83
CA ALA A 206 3.61 1.08 9.87
C ALA A 206 5.15 1.25 9.87
N SER A 207 5.86 0.13 9.85
CA SER A 207 7.33 0.05 9.79
C SER A 207 7.85 0.46 8.42
N VAL A 208 7.02 0.28 7.39
CA VAL A 208 7.26 0.59 5.98
C VAL A 208 6.15 1.50 5.45
N PHE A 209 4.88 1.12 5.66
CA PHE A 209 3.73 1.82 5.09
C PHE A 209 2.89 2.48 6.17
N TYR A 210 2.68 3.78 6.04
CA TYR A 210 1.71 4.50 6.85
C TYR A 210 0.44 4.75 6.03
N SER A 211 -0.71 4.25 6.48
CA SER A 211 -2.02 4.59 5.90
C SER A 211 -2.73 5.63 6.76
N GLY A 212 -3.13 6.76 6.17
CA GLY A 212 -3.59 7.96 6.87
C GLY A 212 -5.08 8.05 7.16
N HIS A 213 -5.89 7.12 6.67
CA HIS A 213 -7.34 7.11 6.93
C HIS A 213 -7.62 7.02 8.44
N LEU A 214 -8.62 7.71 9.02
CA LEU A 214 -9.29 8.93 8.52
C LEU A 214 -8.52 10.22 8.80
N HIS A 215 -7.66 10.20 9.81
CA HIS A 215 -6.97 11.37 10.33
C HIS A 215 -5.52 10.95 10.51
N CYS A 216 -4.56 11.68 9.94
CA CYS A 216 -3.13 11.33 9.98
C CYS A 216 -2.50 11.50 11.37
N GLU A 217 -3.26 11.15 12.40
CA GLU A 217 -2.88 11.12 13.79
C GLU A 217 -1.63 10.25 13.94
N GLY A 218 -0.55 10.93 14.28
CA GLY A 218 0.73 10.34 14.56
C GLY A 218 1.75 10.40 13.44
N LEU A 219 1.39 10.79 12.21
CA LEU A 219 2.40 11.10 11.21
C LEU A 219 3.01 12.49 11.45
N VAL A 220 4.30 12.53 11.74
CA VAL A 220 5.04 13.77 11.96
C VAL A 220 6.10 13.93 10.89
N PRO A 221 5.98 14.95 10.02
CA PRO A 221 7.01 15.23 9.04
C PRO A 221 8.22 15.95 9.65
N HIS A 222 9.40 15.57 9.17
CA HIS A 222 10.67 16.17 9.58
C HIS A 222 11.26 17.04 8.46
N ALA A 223 12.11 17.99 8.84
CA ALA A 223 12.72 18.94 7.91
C ALA A 223 13.67 18.28 6.90
N ASP A 224 14.20 17.09 7.22
CA ASP A 224 15.03 16.28 6.33
C ASP A 224 14.22 15.49 5.29
N GLY A 225 12.89 15.56 5.34
CA GLY A 225 12.00 14.82 4.45
C GLY A 225 11.64 13.41 4.93
N SER A 226 12.14 13.00 6.10
CA SER A 226 11.70 11.77 6.75
C SER A 226 10.40 11.96 7.52
N TRP A 227 9.76 10.86 7.88
CA TRP A 227 8.56 10.85 8.72
C TRP A 227 8.77 9.99 9.96
N SER A 228 8.07 10.33 11.04
CA SER A 228 7.88 9.44 12.18
C SER A 228 6.40 9.17 12.39
N ASN A 229 6.11 7.98 12.89
CA ASN A 229 4.80 7.59 13.36
C ASN A 229 4.83 7.53 14.89
N THR A 230 4.16 8.46 15.56
CA THR A 230 4.11 8.51 17.03
C THR A 230 3.26 7.39 17.63
N LEU A 231 2.40 6.74 16.84
CA LEU A 231 1.57 5.63 17.32
C LEU A 231 2.39 4.34 17.48
N SER A 232 3.29 4.06 16.54
CA SER A 232 4.14 2.87 16.59
C SER A 232 5.58 3.14 17.02
N GLY A 233 6.03 4.40 17.00
CA GLY A 233 7.42 4.79 17.17
C GLY A 233 8.31 4.55 15.93
N ASN A 234 7.74 4.05 14.83
CA ASN A 234 8.47 3.74 13.61
C ASN A 234 8.69 4.98 12.73
N LYS A 235 9.56 4.81 11.73
CA LYS A 235 9.77 5.78 10.63
C LYS A 235 9.36 5.12 9.32
N PRO A 236 8.13 5.33 8.85
CA PRO A 236 7.65 4.70 7.62
C PRO A 236 8.40 5.23 6.40
N LEU A 237 8.54 4.39 5.37
CA LEU A 237 9.14 4.74 4.09
C LEU A 237 8.11 5.37 3.14
N VAL A 238 6.83 5.05 3.34
CA VAL A 238 5.70 5.51 2.54
C VAL A 238 4.61 6.06 3.44
N ALA A 239 3.99 7.16 3.00
CA ALA A 239 2.75 7.67 3.55
C ALA A 239 1.71 7.61 2.43
N HIS A 240 0.65 6.88 2.69
CA HIS A 240 -0.51 6.70 1.84
C HIS A 240 -1.68 7.48 2.45
N PHE A 241 -2.10 8.56 1.79
CA PHE A 241 -3.17 9.43 2.26
C PHE A 241 -4.54 8.96 1.73
N ASN A 242 -4.91 7.72 2.06
CA ASN A 242 -6.12 7.07 1.57
C ASN A 242 -7.42 7.65 2.14
N GLY A 243 -8.50 7.60 1.35
CA GLY A 243 -9.84 8.03 1.73
C GLY A 243 -9.90 9.49 2.24
N GLY A 244 -10.47 9.70 3.43
CA GLY A 244 -10.65 11.03 4.03
C GLY A 244 -9.34 11.75 4.42
N ALA A 245 -8.20 11.06 4.42
CA ALA A 245 -6.91 11.64 4.79
C ALA A 245 -6.46 12.74 3.81
N LYS A 246 -6.88 12.67 2.54
CA LYS A 246 -6.56 13.68 1.50
C LYS A 246 -6.96 15.10 1.90
N THR A 247 -8.04 15.22 2.69
CA THR A 247 -8.57 16.49 3.19
C THR A 247 -8.24 16.68 4.67
N ALA A 248 -8.36 15.64 5.51
CA ALA A 248 -8.12 15.75 6.95
C ALA A 248 -6.65 16.07 7.31
N CYS A 249 -5.71 15.70 6.45
CA CYS A 249 -4.28 15.86 6.69
C CYS A 249 -3.68 17.09 6.00
N GLU A 250 -4.52 18.03 5.55
CA GLU A 250 -4.08 19.28 4.93
C GLU A 250 -3.07 20.05 5.79
N HIS A 251 -3.20 19.98 7.12
CA HIS A 251 -2.31 20.64 8.09
C HIS A 251 -0.88 20.09 8.11
N LEU A 252 -0.67 18.83 7.71
CA LEU A 252 0.68 18.29 7.46
C LEU A 252 1.27 18.84 6.14
N GLY A 253 0.56 19.80 5.56
CA GLY A 253 0.81 20.29 4.23
C GLY A 253 0.60 19.19 3.21
N VAL A 254 -0.22 18.14 3.40
CA VAL A 254 -0.36 17.06 2.39
C VAL A 254 -0.65 17.65 1.01
N LYS A 255 -1.54 18.63 0.92
CA LYS A 255 -1.74 19.35 -0.34
C LYS A 255 -0.50 20.13 -0.79
N SER A 256 0.28 20.69 0.12
CA SER A 256 1.53 21.38 -0.21
C SER A 256 2.69 20.43 -0.52
N TYR A 257 2.76 19.26 0.09
CA TYR A 257 3.81 18.26 0.03
C TYR A 257 3.58 17.30 -1.13
N MET A 258 2.32 17.04 -1.49
CA MET A 258 1.90 16.28 -2.67
C MET A 258 1.62 17.17 -3.88
N TYR A 259 1.03 18.36 -3.69
CA TYR A 259 0.54 19.21 -4.80
C TYR A 259 1.16 20.60 -4.91
N SER A 260 1.89 21.13 -3.90
CA SER A 260 2.63 22.39 -4.09
C SER A 260 4.06 22.12 -4.50
N ARG A 261 4.44 22.65 -5.65
CA ARG A 261 5.76 22.47 -6.28
C ARG A 261 6.97 23.01 -5.49
N LYS A 262 6.79 23.43 -4.24
CA LYS A 262 7.72 24.32 -3.53
C LYS A 262 8.13 23.86 -2.13
N THR A 263 7.50 22.86 -1.53
CA THR A 263 7.71 22.55 -0.09
C THR A 263 8.11 21.11 0.25
N GLY A 264 7.88 20.13 -0.62
CA GLY A 264 8.39 18.76 -0.42
C GLY A 264 9.92 18.66 -0.55
N TRP A 265 10.56 17.78 0.23
CA TRP A 265 12.02 17.58 0.21
C TRP A 265 12.57 17.25 -1.18
N TYR A 266 11.82 16.45 -1.94
CA TYR A 266 12.17 15.99 -3.29
C TYR A 266 12.13 17.11 -4.34
N HIS A 267 11.58 18.30 -4.06
CA HIS A 267 11.64 19.43 -4.99
C HIS A 267 13.06 19.98 -5.16
N ARG A 268 13.95 19.74 -4.19
CA ARG A 268 15.38 20.09 -4.32
C ARG A 268 16.09 19.17 -5.32
N VAL A 269 15.49 18.03 -5.66
CA VAL A 269 16.01 17.12 -6.68
C VAL A 269 15.61 17.64 -8.05
N LYS A 270 16.61 18.09 -8.80
CA LYS A 270 16.46 18.39 -10.23
C LYS A 270 16.55 17.08 -10.99
N LEU A 271 15.43 16.66 -11.57
CA LEU A 271 15.39 15.51 -12.46
C LEU A 271 15.76 15.97 -13.88
N ASP A 272 16.55 15.15 -14.57
CA ASP A 272 16.71 15.29 -16.01
C ASP A 272 15.37 14.98 -16.68
N ARG A 273 14.93 15.84 -17.61
CA ARG A 273 13.73 15.64 -18.45
C ARG A 273 13.77 14.30 -19.18
N GLN A 274 14.97 13.79 -19.48
CA GLN A 274 15.21 12.53 -20.17
C GLN A 274 15.27 11.30 -19.25
N THR A 275 15.10 11.47 -17.93
CA THR A 275 15.08 10.33 -16.99
C THR A 275 14.01 9.33 -17.44
N PRO A 276 14.36 8.08 -17.75
CA PRO A 276 13.39 7.13 -18.27
C PRO A 276 12.43 6.65 -17.18
N ILE A 277 11.14 6.83 -17.39
CA ILE A 277 10.05 6.21 -16.62
C ILE A 277 9.45 5.11 -17.47
N TYR A 278 9.32 3.92 -16.94
CA TYR A 278 8.75 2.83 -17.70
C TYR A 278 7.23 2.85 -17.54
N VAL A 279 6.54 3.14 -18.63
CA VAL A 279 5.07 3.05 -18.71
C VAL A 279 4.71 1.90 -19.66
N GLU A 280 3.44 1.52 -19.68
CA GLU A 280 2.94 0.55 -20.66
C GLU A 280 3.26 1.03 -22.10
N GLY A 281 4.01 0.24 -22.85
CA GLY A 281 4.46 0.59 -24.21
C GLY A 281 5.93 1.00 -24.33
N GLY A 282 6.64 1.21 -23.22
CA GLY A 282 8.09 1.42 -23.22
C GLY A 282 8.56 2.57 -22.32
N PRO A 283 9.88 2.89 -22.36
CA PRO A 283 10.42 4.01 -21.62
C PRO A 283 9.84 5.33 -22.15
N THR A 284 9.24 6.11 -21.25
CA THR A 284 8.76 7.47 -21.49
C THR A 284 9.58 8.45 -20.65
N PRO A 285 10.14 9.52 -21.24
CA PRO A 285 10.87 10.54 -20.48
C PRO A 285 10.02 11.14 -19.36
N TYR A 286 10.60 11.33 -18.18
CA TYR A 286 9.93 11.97 -17.04
C TYR A 286 9.32 13.32 -17.43
N GLY A 287 10.03 14.13 -18.22
CA GLY A 287 9.52 15.43 -18.64
C GLY A 287 8.36 15.37 -19.65
N GLN A 288 8.15 14.24 -20.30
CA GLN A 288 6.97 14.00 -21.12
C GLN A 288 5.77 13.60 -20.24
N LEU A 289 5.99 12.78 -19.21
CA LEU A 289 4.95 12.33 -18.29
C LEU A 289 4.52 13.44 -17.30
N CYS A 290 5.47 14.28 -16.90
CA CYS A 290 5.33 15.30 -15.87
C CYS A 290 5.84 16.67 -16.34
N PRO A 291 5.29 17.24 -17.43
CA PRO A 291 5.86 18.42 -18.10
C PRO A 291 5.86 19.69 -17.24
N ALA A 292 5.02 19.75 -16.21
CA ALA A 292 4.89 20.92 -15.36
C ALA A 292 5.85 20.91 -14.15
N GLU A 293 6.60 19.82 -13.93
CA GLU A 293 7.52 19.63 -12.80
C GLU A 293 9.01 19.85 -13.17
N VAL A 294 9.28 20.25 -14.42
CA VAL A 294 10.62 20.34 -15.03
C VAL A 294 10.89 21.66 -15.72
#